data_AF-A0AAP2MN15-F1
#
_entry.id   AF-A0AAP2MN15-F1
#
_cell.length_a   1.000
_cell.length_b   1.000
_cell.length_c   1.000
_cell.angle_alpha   90.00
_cell.angle_beta   90.00
_cell.angle_gamma   90.00
#
_symmetry.space_group_name_H-M   'P 1'
#
loop_
_entity.id
_entity.type
_entity.pdbx_description
1 polymer ?
#
loop_
_entity_poly.entity_id
_entity_poly.type
_entity_poly.pdbx_seq_one_letter_code
_entity_poly.pdbx_strand_id
1 'polypeptide(L)'
;MKTNRFIGVVVLLVLLVGCAGLHADESSTVEMPKTVELNSGDSRSMNYTPWYIHTFSISGPNGTRIGGGGGNMWPMEEDGYPGHSGGQCCTRYPREWQPDLRLTVRWKVDKKMDGKTPGYWYKADNVQIPQYDGSRSGGVWAIFLPGDRVKLMVADGNANGHNSVMVRPTADDPYVIKGELDDEWNRLYRYRGSKK
;
A
#
# COMPACT_ATOMS: atom_id res chain seq x y z
N MET A 1 69.48 59.97 24.74
CA MET A 1 70.15 60.58 23.57
C MET A 1 70.73 59.48 22.70
N LYS A 2 70.73 59.71 21.37
CA LYS A 2 71.38 58.97 20.27
C LYS A 2 70.62 57.79 19.63
N THR A 3 70.11 58.09 18.42
CA THR A 3 70.42 57.47 17.10
C THR A 3 70.66 55.95 17.05
N ASN A 4 70.16 55.17 16.09
CA ASN A 4 70.33 55.31 14.63
C ASN A 4 69.52 54.25 13.87
N ARG A 5 69.16 54.57 12.62
CA ARG A 5 68.72 53.64 11.56
C ARG A 5 69.88 52.75 11.12
N PHE A 6 69.63 51.47 10.83
CA PHE A 6 70.34 50.74 9.78
C PHE A 6 69.38 49.84 8.99
N ILE A 7 69.53 49.93 7.68
CA ILE A 7 68.83 49.21 6.62
C ILE A 7 69.50 47.85 6.44
N GLY A 8 68.71 46.78 6.34
CA GLY A 8 69.19 45.45 5.95
C GLY A 8 68.09 44.70 5.23
N VAL A 9 68.15 44.70 3.89
CA VAL A 9 67.32 43.89 3.00
C VAL A 9 67.86 42.46 3.01
N VAL A 10 67.06 41.47 3.43
CA VAL A 10 67.35 40.05 3.19
C VAL A 10 66.08 39.31 2.77
N VAL A 11 66.01 39.13 1.45
CA VAL A 11 65.57 37.97 0.65
C VAL A 11 64.47 37.04 1.21
N LEU A 12 63.38 37.09 0.44
CA LEU A 12 62.24 36.18 0.26
C LEU A 12 62.56 34.66 0.36
N LEU A 13 61.79 33.94 1.18
CA LEU A 13 61.47 32.52 1.02
C LEU A 13 60.04 32.29 1.56
N VAL A 14 59.05 32.44 0.69
CA VAL A 14 57.65 32.13 1.01
C VAL A 14 57.47 30.61 0.86
N LEU A 15 57.49 29.89 1.97
CA LEU A 15 57.00 28.50 2.02
C LEU A 15 55.50 28.54 2.27
N LEU A 16 54.72 28.56 1.20
CA LEU A 16 53.28 28.28 1.24
C LEU A 16 53.10 26.79 1.55
N VAL A 17 53.04 26.44 2.83
CA VAL A 17 52.49 25.15 3.28
C VAL A 17 50.97 25.23 3.06
N GLY A 18 50.54 24.84 1.86
CA GLY A 18 49.13 24.63 1.56
C GLY A 18 48.62 23.49 2.43
N CYS A 19 47.75 23.81 3.39
CA CYS A 19 46.92 22.80 4.03
C CYS A 19 45.99 22.24 2.96
N ALA A 20 46.30 21.05 2.44
CA ALA A 20 45.35 20.26 1.70
C ALA A 20 44.25 19.82 2.68
N GLY A 21 43.27 20.70 2.88
CA GLY A 21 41.95 20.31 3.34
C GLY A 21 41.31 19.50 2.22
N LEU A 22 41.64 18.21 2.15
CA LEU A 22 40.81 17.22 1.49
C LEU A 22 39.49 17.21 2.26
N HIS A 23 38.57 18.10 1.86
CA HIS A 23 37.16 17.80 1.98
C HIS A 23 36.96 16.53 1.17
N ALA A 24 36.98 15.40 1.87
CA ALA A 24 36.28 14.22 1.42
C ALA A 24 34.84 14.69 1.25
N ASP A 25 34.49 14.98 0.00
CA ASP A 25 33.13 14.95 -0.46
C ASP A 25 32.70 13.51 -0.25
N GLU A 26 32.21 13.23 0.97
CA GLU A 26 31.56 11.98 1.31
C GLU A 26 30.33 11.95 0.44
N SER A 27 30.54 11.38 -0.75
CA SER A 27 29.53 11.02 -1.73
C SER A 27 28.39 10.41 -0.94
N SER A 28 27.38 11.22 -0.69
CA SER A 28 26.15 10.80 -0.08
C SER A 28 25.64 9.75 -1.04
N THR A 29 25.81 8.48 -0.64
CA THR A 29 25.17 7.38 -1.34
C THR A 29 23.69 7.66 -1.16
N VAL A 30 23.11 8.32 -2.16
CA VAL A 30 21.68 8.39 -2.32
C VAL A 30 21.29 6.94 -2.44
N GLU A 31 20.87 6.33 -1.33
CA GLU A 31 20.18 5.05 -1.33
C GLU A 31 18.97 5.29 -2.23
N MET A 32 19.12 4.90 -3.50
CA MET A 32 17.99 4.81 -4.40
C MET A 32 16.97 3.93 -3.68
N PRO A 33 15.72 4.37 -3.49
CA PRO A 33 14.73 3.53 -2.85
C PRO A 33 14.73 2.20 -3.57
N LYS A 34 14.94 1.09 -2.83
CA LYS A 34 14.94 -0.26 -3.40
C LYS A 34 13.73 -0.37 -4.30
N THR A 35 13.94 -0.45 -5.61
CA THR A 35 12.85 -0.71 -6.55
C THR A 35 12.33 -2.09 -6.20
N VAL A 36 11.13 -2.15 -5.61
CA VAL A 36 10.49 -3.42 -5.25
C VAL A 36 10.04 -4.09 -6.54
N GLU A 37 10.58 -5.28 -6.83
CA GLU A 37 10.06 -6.10 -7.93
C GLU A 37 8.58 -6.41 -7.68
N LEU A 38 7.74 -6.23 -8.69
CA LEU A 38 6.30 -6.43 -8.57
C LEU A 38 5.87 -7.67 -9.34
N ASN A 39 5.05 -8.48 -8.70
CA ASN A 39 4.19 -9.42 -9.38
C ASN A 39 2.92 -8.71 -9.87
N SER A 40 2.30 -9.28 -10.90
CA SER A 40 0.99 -8.88 -11.39
C SER A 40 0.08 -10.09 -11.43
N GLY A 41 -1.12 -9.97 -10.90
CA GLY A 41 -2.10 -11.04 -10.92
C GLY A 41 -3.53 -10.53 -10.81
N ASP A 42 -4.46 -11.47 -10.77
CA ASP A 42 -5.86 -11.19 -10.51
C ASP A 42 -6.06 -10.72 -9.06
N SER A 43 -6.90 -9.71 -8.87
CA SER A 43 -7.55 -9.53 -7.58
C SER A 43 -8.89 -10.24 -7.56
N ARG A 44 -9.08 -11.04 -6.51
CA ARG A 44 -10.30 -11.77 -6.21
C ARG A 44 -10.88 -11.24 -4.91
N SER A 45 -12.15 -11.53 -4.68
CA SER A 45 -12.78 -11.07 -3.45
C SER A 45 -13.87 -11.99 -2.94
N MET A 46 -14.07 -11.92 -1.63
CA MET A 46 -15.14 -12.59 -0.90
C MET A 46 -15.89 -11.56 -0.08
N ASN A 47 -17.22 -11.62 -0.10
CA ASN A 47 -18.10 -10.74 0.62
C ASN A 47 -18.93 -11.52 1.64
N TYR A 48 -18.49 -11.48 2.90
CA TYR A 48 -19.23 -12.02 4.04
C TYR A 48 -20.20 -10.98 4.65
N THR A 49 -20.38 -9.82 4.02
CA THR A 49 -21.30 -8.79 4.50
C THR A 49 -22.72 -9.04 3.99
N PRO A 50 -23.76 -8.53 4.68
CA PRO A 50 -25.14 -8.59 4.18
C PRO A 50 -25.42 -7.56 3.07
N TRP A 51 -24.39 -6.86 2.58
CA TRP A 51 -24.55 -5.73 1.67
C TRP A 51 -23.91 -6.01 0.32
N TYR A 52 -24.51 -5.49 -0.74
CA TYR A 52 -23.89 -5.52 -2.06
C TYR A 52 -22.67 -4.59 -2.09
N ILE A 53 -21.55 -5.08 -2.61
CA ILE A 53 -20.36 -4.27 -2.85
C ILE A 53 -20.21 -4.11 -4.36
N HIS A 54 -20.25 -2.87 -4.84
CA HIS A 54 -20.22 -2.58 -6.26
C HIS A 54 -18.83 -2.73 -6.89
N THR A 55 -17.79 -2.35 -6.14
CA THR A 55 -16.39 -2.43 -6.56
C THR A 55 -15.48 -2.17 -5.37
N PHE A 56 -14.22 -2.52 -5.49
CA PHE A 56 -13.17 -2.12 -4.56
C PHE A 56 -11.87 -1.74 -5.29
N SER A 57 -11.02 -0.99 -4.60
CA SER A 57 -9.70 -0.59 -5.05
C SER A 57 -8.67 -0.83 -3.96
N ILE A 58 -7.47 -1.20 -4.37
CA ILE A 58 -6.27 -1.32 -3.55
C ILE A 58 -5.29 -0.27 -4.06
N SER A 59 -4.69 0.50 -3.16
CA SER A 59 -3.65 1.47 -3.50
C SER A 59 -2.48 1.33 -2.52
N GLY A 60 -1.26 1.20 -3.06
CA GLY A 60 -0.04 1.31 -2.28
C GLY A 60 0.50 2.73 -2.20
N PRO A 61 1.67 2.91 -1.56
CA PRO A 61 2.31 4.22 -1.45
C PRO A 61 2.55 4.86 -2.82
N ASN A 62 2.52 6.20 -2.86
CA ASN A 62 2.72 6.96 -4.10
C ASN A 62 4.05 6.57 -4.78
N GLY A 63 4.01 6.40 -6.11
CA GLY A 63 5.17 6.02 -6.91
C GLY A 63 5.48 4.51 -6.96
N THR A 64 4.91 3.69 -6.06
CA THR A 64 5.21 2.24 -6.00
C THR A 64 4.56 1.42 -7.10
N ARG A 65 3.52 1.96 -7.77
CA ARG A 65 2.67 1.22 -8.74
C ARG A 65 1.97 -0.01 -8.15
N ILE A 66 2.04 -0.23 -6.84
CA ILE A 66 1.28 -1.25 -6.11
C ILE A 66 -0.18 -0.81 -6.06
N GLY A 67 -1.09 -1.71 -6.40
CA GLY A 67 -2.50 -1.41 -6.43
C GLY A 67 -3.27 -2.28 -7.40
N GLY A 68 -4.57 -2.10 -7.42
CA GLY A 68 -5.50 -2.91 -8.18
C GLY A 68 -6.93 -2.72 -7.68
N GLY A 69 -7.74 -3.75 -7.80
CA GLY A 69 -9.15 -3.68 -7.42
C GLY A 69 -9.99 -4.63 -8.24
N GLY A 70 -11.23 -4.83 -7.79
CA GLY A 70 -12.12 -5.80 -8.39
C GLY A 70 -13.55 -5.31 -8.54
N GLY A 71 -14.33 -6.17 -9.19
CA GLY A 71 -15.71 -5.93 -9.54
C GLY A 71 -16.68 -6.10 -8.39
N ASN A 72 -17.95 -6.24 -8.76
CA ASN A 72 -19.03 -6.34 -7.80
C ASN A 72 -19.11 -7.72 -7.14
N MET A 73 -19.64 -7.74 -5.91
CA MET A 73 -19.91 -8.92 -5.11
C MET A 73 -21.32 -8.85 -4.56
N TRP A 74 -22.07 -9.94 -4.66
CA TRP A 74 -23.32 -10.11 -3.95
C TRP A 74 -23.09 -10.22 -2.44
N PRO A 75 -24.12 -9.95 -1.61
CA PRO A 75 -24.09 -10.28 -0.18
C PRO A 75 -23.76 -11.75 0.08
N MET A 76 -23.37 -12.03 1.32
CA MET A 76 -23.29 -13.39 1.85
C MET A 76 -24.67 -14.08 1.76
N GLU A 77 -24.67 -15.34 1.38
CA GLU A 77 -25.86 -16.19 1.36
C GLU A 77 -26.31 -16.56 2.78
N GLU A 78 -27.55 -17.01 2.92
CA GLU A 78 -28.15 -17.34 4.23
C GLU A 78 -27.41 -18.48 4.95
N ASP A 79 -26.81 -19.40 4.20
CA ASP A 79 -26.00 -20.52 4.71
C ASP A 79 -24.58 -20.09 5.12
N GLY A 80 -24.23 -18.82 4.95
CA GLY A 80 -22.93 -18.25 5.30
C GLY A 80 -21.89 -18.31 4.18
N TYR A 81 -22.24 -18.79 2.99
CA TYR A 81 -21.35 -18.77 1.83
C TYR A 81 -21.12 -17.33 1.35
N PRO A 82 -19.87 -16.87 1.15
CA PRO A 82 -19.62 -15.49 0.77
C PRO A 82 -19.99 -15.25 -0.70
N GLY A 83 -20.46 -14.04 -1.00
CA GLY A 83 -20.52 -13.60 -2.39
C GLY A 83 -19.11 -13.47 -2.97
N HIS A 84 -18.88 -14.01 -4.15
CA HIS A 84 -17.57 -14.00 -4.80
C HIS A 84 -17.53 -13.02 -5.97
N SER A 85 -16.36 -12.43 -6.21
CA SER A 85 -16.05 -11.79 -7.51
C SER A 85 -14.77 -12.37 -8.09
N GLY A 86 -14.83 -12.65 -9.39
CA GLY A 86 -13.72 -13.20 -10.16
C GLY A 86 -12.57 -12.19 -10.34
N GLY A 87 -11.47 -12.71 -10.88
CA GLY A 87 -10.21 -12.01 -11.05
C GLY A 87 -10.30 -10.81 -11.98
N GLN A 88 -10.40 -9.60 -11.43
CA GLN A 88 -10.10 -8.41 -12.24
C GLN A 88 -8.57 -8.30 -12.34
N CYS A 89 -8.08 -8.35 -13.58
CA CYS A 89 -6.64 -8.38 -13.86
C CYS A 89 -5.91 -7.19 -13.25
N CYS A 90 -4.62 -7.46 -13.07
CA CYS A 90 -3.53 -6.50 -13.12
C CYS A 90 -3.32 -5.79 -11.78
N THR A 91 -3.70 -6.47 -10.70
CA THR A 91 -3.32 -6.09 -9.35
C THR A 91 -1.84 -6.36 -9.16
N ARG A 92 -1.11 -5.30 -8.85
CA ARG A 92 0.32 -5.32 -8.63
C ARG A 92 0.61 -5.33 -7.14
N TYR A 93 1.50 -6.21 -6.74
CA TYR A 93 1.95 -6.39 -5.36
C TYR A 93 3.43 -6.79 -5.37
N PRO A 94 4.18 -6.58 -4.27
CA PRO A 94 5.57 -7.00 -4.21
C PRO A 94 5.75 -8.48 -4.55
N ARG A 95 6.83 -8.82 -5.24
CA ARG A 95 7.21 -10.22 -5.46
C ARG A 95 7.65 -10.87 -4.16
N GLU A 96 8.49 -10.15 -3.43
CA GLU A 96 8.92 -10.51 -2.08
C GLU A 96 8.08 -9.74 -1.06
N TRP A 97 7.58 -10.44 -0.04
CA TRP A 97 6.78 -9.81 1.01
C TRP A 97 7.53 -8.66 1.70
N GLN A 98 6.81 -7.58 2.00
CA GLN A 98 7.35 -6.36 2.59
C GLN A 98 6.65 -6.10 3.94
N PRO A 99 7.34 -6.22 5.09
CA PRO A 99 6.73 -6.06 6.43
C PRO A 99 6.18 -4.65 6.68
N ASP A 100 6.83 -3.64 6.10
CA ASP A 100 6.49 -2.24 6.32
C ASP A 100 5.47 -1.70 5.30
N LEU A 101 5.05 -2.52 4.33
CA LEU A 101 4.07 -2.09 3.34
C LEU A 101 2.71 -1.81 3.99
N ARG A 102 2.23 -0.59 3.78
CA ARG A 102 0.90 -0.14 4.19
C ARG A 102 0.08 0.21 2.97
N LEU A 103 -1.11 -0.36 2.91
CA LEU A 103 -2.03 -0.20 1.79
C LEU A 103 -3.30 0.50 2.24
N THR A 104 -3.98 1.11 1.27
CA THR A 104 -5.35 1.59 1.43
C THR A 104 -6.27 0.69 0.62
N VAL A 105 -7.32 0.19 1.24
CA VAL A 105 -8.42 -0.52 0.57
C VAL A 105 -9.66 0.36 0.62
N ARG A 106 -10.28 0.59 -0.54
CA ARG A 106 -11.53 1.33 -0.65
C ARG A 106 -12.59 0.48 -1.32
N TRP A 107 -13.83 0.57 -0.87
CA TRP A 107 -14.93 -0.21 -1.47
C TRP A 107 -16.25 0.55 -1.41
N LYS A 108 -17.07 0.37 -2.45
CA LYS A 108 -18.38 1.03 -2.58
C LYS A 108 -19.49 0.08 -2.18
N VAL A 109 -20.18 0.37 -1.09
CA VAL A 109 -21.23 -0.49 -0.50
C VAL A 109 -22.61 0.10 -0.71
N ASP A 110 -23.53 -0.69 -1.23
CA ASP A 110 -24.96 -0.37 -1.21
C ASP A 110 -25.62 -1.02 0.02
N LYS A 111 -25.78 -0.22 1.08
CA LYS A 111 -26.46 -0.63 2.31
C LYS A 111 -27.98 -0.41 2.27
N LYS A 112 -28.49 0.35 1.30
CA LYS A 112 -29.93 0.60 1.19
C LYS A 112 -30.61 -0.42 0.29
N MET A 113 -29.93 -0.88 -0.75
CA MET A 113 -30.39 -1.92 -1.67
C MET A 113 -31.77 -1.60 -2.28
N ASP A 114 -32.07 -0.31 -2.46
CA ASP A 114 -33.35 0.18 -2.98
C ASP A 114 -33.33 0.41 -4.52
N GLY A 115 -32.18 0.10 -5.16
CA GLY A 115 -31.93 0.32 -6.58
C GLY A 115 -31.87 1.79 -7.01
N LYS A 116 -31.95 2.74 -6.07
CA LYS A 116 -32.05 4.19 -6.32
C LYS A 116 -30.92 4.96 -5.67
N THR A 117 -30.55 4.59 -4.45
CA THR A 117 -29.53 5.27 -3.65
C THR A 117 -28.14 4.80 -4.07
N PRO A 118 -27.25 5.69 -4.55
CA PRO A 118 -25.89 5.30 -4.81
C PRO A 118 -25.20 4.83 -3.54
N GLY A 119 -24.51 3.69 -3.64
CA GLY A 119 -23.69 3.15 -2.56
C GLY A 119 -22.63 4.15 -2.08
N TYR A 120 -22.22 3.98 -0.82
CA TYR A 120 -21.23 4.83 -0.16
C TYR A 120 -19.85 4.20 -0.22
N TRP A 121 -18.84 5.03 -0.41
CA TRP A 121 -17.44 4.62 -0.30
C TRP A 121 -17.03 4.48 1.16
N TYR A 122 -16.31 3.40 1.44
CA TYR A 122 -15.61 3.14 2.69
C TYR A 122 -14.12 2.98 2.40
N LYS A 123 -13.30 3.24 3.41
CA LYS A 123 -11.84 3.18 3.33
C LYS A 123 -11.28 2.52 4.59
N ALA A 124 -10.30 1.64 4.40
CA ALA A 124 -9.40 1.17 5.43
C ALA A 124 -7.97 1.55 5.05
N ASP A 125 -7.32 2.35 5.87
CA ASP A 125 -5.90 2.69 5.75
C ASP A 125 -5.04 1.73 6.60
N ASN A 126 -3.72 1.75 6.37
CA ASN A 126 -2.75 0.92 7.10
C ASN A 126 -3.00 -0.59 7.00
N VAL A 127 -3.64 -1.04 5.92
CA VAL A 127 -3.88 -2.46 5.66
C VAL A 127 -2.55 -3.15 5.37
N GLN A 128 -2.29 -4.22 6.12
CA GLN A 128 -1.12 -5.08 5.94
C GLN A 128 -1.52 -6.35 5.21
N ILE A 129 -0.60 -6.88 4.40
CA ILE A 129 -0.72 -8.22 3.83
C ILE A 129 0.07 -9.16 4.76
N PRO A 130 -0.54 -10.27 5.25
CA PRO A 130 0.22 -11.28 5.99
C PRO A 130 1.39 -11.81 5.16
N GLN A 131 2.45 -12.26 5.82
CA GLN A 131 3.64 -12.77 5.12
C GLN A 131 3.28 -13.88 4.13
N TYR A 132 3.76 -13.78 2.89
CA TYR A 132 3.62 -14.83 1.88
C TYR A 132 5.01 -15.20 1.35
N ASP A 133 5.19 -16.45 0.94
CA ASP A 133 6.50 -16.97 0.53
C ASP A 133 6.95 -16.52 -0.87
N GLY A 134 6.04 -15.95 -1.66
CA GLY A 134 6.29 -15.46 -3.03
C GLY A 134 6.48 -16.56 -4.09
N SER A 135 6.56 -17.82 -3.67
CA SER A 135 6.74 -19.00 -4.53
C SER A 135 5.41 -19.55 -5.05
N ARG A 136 4.32 -19.33 -4.31
CA ARG A 136 2.95 -19.68 -4.66
C ARG A 136 2.06 -18.45 -4.54
N SER A 137 1.31 -18.15 -5.60
CA SER A 137 0.30 -17.09 -5.53
C SER A 137 -0.99 -17.54 -6.20
N GLY A 138 -1.99 -17.78 -5.37
CA GLY A 138 -3.40 -17.93 -5.75
C GLY A 138 -4.10 -16.58 -5.95
N GLY A 139 -3.35 -15.51 -6.23
CA GLY A 139 -3.86 -14.15 -6.42
C GLY A 139 -3.97 -13.33 -5.14
N VAL A 140 -4.28 -12.04 -5.31
CA VAL A 140 -4.55 -11.11 -4.19
C VAL A 140 -6.03 -11.19 -3.85
N TRP A 141 -6.36 -11.34 -2.58
CA TRP A 141 -7.73 -11.50 -2.09
C TRP A 141 -8.13 -10.39 -1.14
N ALA A 142 -9.20 -9.67 -1.47
CA ALA A 142 -9.90 -8.77 -0.57
C ALA A 142 -11.10 -9.50 0.05
N ILE A 143 -11.07 -9.71 1.36
CA ILE A 143 -12.14 -10.38 2.12
C ILE A 143 -12.88 -9.33 2.94
N PHE A 144 -14.11 -9.02 2.55
CA PHE A 144 -14.98 -8.08 3.25
C PHE A 144 -15.81 -8.81 4.31
N LEU A 145 -15.84 -8.25 5.51
CA LEU A 145 -16.41 -8.85 6.71
C LEU A 145 -17.45 -7.92 7.34
N PRO A 146 -18.46 -8.47 8.05
CA PRO A 146 -19.44 -7.67 8.77
C PRO A 146 -18.80 -6.63 9.69
N GLY A 147 -19.50 -5.51 9.83
CA GLY A 147 -19.00 -4.35 10.55
C GLY A 147 -17.93 -3.60 9.78
N ASP A 148 -18.05 -3.48 8.45
CA ASP A 148 -17.16 -2.71 7.56
C ASP A 148 -15.68 -3.07 7.73
N ARG A 149 -15.38 -4.35 7.90
CA ARG A 149 -14.02 -4.84 8.08
C ARG A 149 -13.49 -5.45 6.79
N VAL A 150 -12.18 -5.39 6.60
CA VAL A 150 -11.52 -5.98 5.45
C VAL A 150 -10.21 -6.63 5.84
N LYS A 151 -9.91 -7.75 5.18
CA LYS A 151 -8.58 -8.36 5.16
C LYS A 151 -8.08 -8.40 3.73
N LEU A 152 -6.82 -8.05 3.55
CA LEU A 152 -6.13 -8.19 2.26
C LEU A 152 -5.02 -9.22 2.41
N MET A 153 -4.98 -10.22 1.53
CA MET A 153 -3.98 -11.28 1.60
C MET A 153 -3.54 -11.74 0.21
N VAL A 154 -2.38 -12.38 0.14
CA VAL A 154 -1.96 -13.16 -1.03
C VAL A 154 -2.20 -14.63 -0.66
N ALA A 155 -3.01 -15.33 -1.45
CA ALA A 155 -3.28 -16.74 -1.18
C ALA A 155 -2.03 -17.58 -1.50
N ASP A 156 -1.48 -18.27 -0.50
CA ASP A 156 -0.25 -19.07 -0.61
C ASP A 156 -0.43 -20.52 -0.15
N GLY A 157 -1.67 -20.95 0.11
CA GLY A 157 -1.96 -22.24 0.71
C GLY A 157 -1.93 -22.23 2.24
N ASN A 158 -1.97 -21.04 2.86
CA ASN A 158 -1.99 -20.82 4.30
C ASN A 158 -0.65 -21.10 4.99
N ALA A 159 0.48 -20.75 4.35
CA ALA A 159 1.82 -21.10 4.80
C ALA A 159 2.14 -20.61 6.23
N ASN A 160 1.55 -19.49 6.65
CA ASN A 160 1.72 -18.89 7.97
C ASN A 160 0.44 -18.86 8.81
N GLY A 161 -0.63 -19.56 8.41
CA GLY A 161 -1.90 -19.55 9.12
C GLY A 161 -2.84 -18.37 8.82
N HIS A 162 -2.43 -17.39 8.00
CA HIS A 162 -3.22 -16.18 7.72
C HIS A 162 -3.64 -16.01 6.26
N ASN A 163 -3.35 -16.95 5.37
CA ASN A 163 -3.49 -16.78 3.92
C ASN A 163 -4.40 -17.86 3.27
N SER A 164 -5.34 -18.42 4.05
CA SER A 164 -6.34 -19.37 3.56
C SER A 164 -7.59 -18.69 3.02
N VAL A 165 -7.99 -19.02 1.79
CA VAL A 165 -9.30 -18.64 1.23
C VAL A 165 -10.43 -19.58 1.68
N MET A 166 -10.10 -20.74 2.25
CA MET A 166 -11.06 -21.74 2.69
C MET A 166 -11.59 -21.46 4.11
N VAL A 167 -10.93 -20.58 4.85
CA VAL A 167 -11.25 -20.26 6.23
C VAL A 167 -11.64 -18.78 6.31
N ARG A 168 -12.86 -18.52 6.76
CA ARG A 168 -13.33 -17.16 7.02
C ARG A 168 -12.45 -16.53 8.13
N PRO A 169 -11.88 -15.33 7.91
CA PRO A 169 -11.15 -14.62 8.96
C PRO A 169 -12.01 -14.40 10.20
N THR A 170 -11.41 -14.65 11.36
CA THR A 170 -12.05 -14.45 12.67
C THR A 170 -12.02 -12.97 13.06
N ALA A 171 -12.69 -12.64 14.17
CA ALA A 171 -12.75 -11.25 14.64
C ALA A 171 -11.43 -10.75 15.26
N ASP A 172 -10.60 -11.67 15.75
CA ASP A 172 -9.30 -11.46 16.39
C ASP A 172 -8.10 -11.59 15.43
N ASP A 173 -8.36 -11.83 14.13
CA ASP A 173 -7.30 -11.86 13.12
C ASP A 173 -6.60 -10.48 13.03
N PRO A 174 -5.28 -10.39 13.27
CA PRO A 174 -4.57 -9.13 13.36
C PRO A 174 -4.48 -8.37 12.02
N TYR A 175 -4.79 -9.03 10.90
CA TYR A 175 -4.80 -8.43 9.57
C TYR A 175 -6.19 -7.95 9.13
N VAL A 176 -7.20 -8.11 9.99
CA VAL A 176 -8.54 -7.55 9.77
C VAL A 176 -8.58 -6.12 10.27
N ILE A 177 -8.80 -5.18 9.35
CA ILE A 177 -8.88 -3.75 9.64
C ILE A 177 -10.32 -3.26 9.48
N LYS A 178 -10.78 -2.44 10.43
CA LYS A 178 -12.05 -1.72 10.35
C LYS A 178 -11.90 -0.53 9.39
N GLY A 179 -12.78 -0.45 8.41
CA GLY A 179 -12.93 0.73 7.59
C GLY A 179 -13.95 1.72 8.15
N GLU A 180 -13.87 2.91 7.62
CA GLU A 180 -14.72 4.05 7.92
C GLU A 180 -15.32 4.64 6.63
N LEU A 181 -16.29 5.55 6.75
CA LEU A 181 -16.82 6.27 5.61
C LEU A 181 -15.70 7.10 4.96
N ASP A 182 -15.57 6.99 3.65
CA ASP A 182 -14.59 7.77 2.89
C ASP A 182 -15.22 9.09 2.45
N ASP A 183 -15.12 10.14 3.28
CA ASP A 183 -15.69 11.45 2.96
C ASP A 183 -15.14 12.03 1.64
N GLU A 184 -13.87 11.77 1.34
CA GLU A 184 -13.21 12.24 0.12
C GLU A 184 -13.83 11.58 -1.12
N TRP A 185 -13.89 10.25 -1.16
CA TRP A 185 -14.42 9.53 -2.31
C TRP A 185 -15.94 9.60 -2.39
N ASN A 186 -16.63 9.75 -1.25
CA ASN A 186 -18.05 10.04 -1.26
C ASN A 186 -18.35 11.41 -1.88
N ARG A 187 -17.52 12.43 -1.63
CA ARG A 187 -17.64 13.73 -2.29
C ARG A 187 -17.31 13.66 -3.78
N LEU A 188 -16.25 12.94 -4.16
CA LEU A 188 -15.72 12.96 -5.53
C LEU A 188 -16.41 11.97 -6.49
N TYR A 189 -16.79 10.79 -6.01
CA TYR A 189 -17.11 9.63 -6.84
C TYR A 189 -18.43 8.94 -6.50
N ARG A 190 -19.16 9.36 -5.45
CA ARG A 190 -20.41 8.70 -5.07
C ARG A 190 -21.47 8.77 -6.16
N TYR A 191 -21.70 9.97 -6.68
CA TYR A 191 -22.73 10.28 -7.67
C TYR A 191 -22.27 10.11 -9.11
N ARG A 192 -20.96 9.92 -9.33
CA ARG A 192 -20.44 9.61 -10.66
C ARG A 192 -20.72 8.14 -10.96
N GLY A 193 -21.91 7.87 -11.48
CA GLY A 193 -22.31 6.61 -12.10
C GLY A 193 -22.72 6.87 -13.55
N SER A 194 -22.12 6.13 -14.48
CA SER A 194 -22.52 6.01 -15.89
C SER A 194 -22.28 7.22 -16.81
N LYS A 195 -21.01 7.60 -17.03
CA LYS A 195 -20.67 7.99 -18.42
C LYS A 195 -20.43 6.69 -19.18
N LYS A 196 -21.48 6.21 -19.86
CA LYS A 196 -21.32 5.30 -21.00
C LYS A 196 -20.68 6.06 -22.14
#